data_AF-G4QB86-F1
#
_entry.id   AF-G4QB86-F1
#
_cell.length_a   1.000
_cell.length_b   1.000
_cell.length_c   1.000
_cell.angle_alpha   90.00
_cell.angle_beta   90.00
_cell.angle_gamma   90.00
#
_symmetry.space_group_name_H-M   'P 1'
#
loop_
_entity.id
_entity.type
_entity.pdbx_description
1 polymer ?
#
loop_
_entity_poly.entity_id
_entity_poly.type
_entity_poly.pdbx_seq_one_letter_code
_entity_poly.pdbx_strand_id
1 'polypeptide(L)'
;MLPIFIGVIVFLAAILALYLGEGLFSRIVDLLDYLFGGLYDFIVYYYRALYNFIIDNPWKLVIAAIIAVIATIWIVKRQSTVNSNDPRSQVSNVNRKRMAIILALLIGWLGAHRFYLRQVGYGVLYLILSLIFAPLVVLIGIFDAIRFAFMSDTEFNIKYPSAS
;
A
#
# COMPACT_ATOMS: atom_id res chain seq x y z
N MET A 1 19.31 11.09 -14.26
CA MET A 1 19.78 10.96 -12.86
C MET A 1 19.42 9.61 -12.22
N LEU A 2 18.23 9.05 -12.49
CA LEU A 2 17.83 7.71 -11.99
C LEU A 2 18.76 6.52 -12.33
N PRO A 3 19.33 6.37 -13.55
CA PRO A 3 20.13 5.18 -13.89
C PRO A 3 21.49 5.12 -13.16
N ILE A 4 22.03 6.27 -12.77
CA ILE A 4 23.32 6.36 -12.04
C ILE A 4 23.12 5.90 -10.58
N PHE A 5 21.99 6.23 -9.98
CA PHE A 5 21.65 5.78 -8.62
C PHE A 5 21.48 4.26 -8.53
N ILE A 6 20.91 3.63 -9.56
CA ILE A 6 20.78 2.17 -9.62
C ILE A 6 22.17 1.51 -9.66
N GLY A 7 23.09 2.04 -10.46
CA GLY A 7 24.47 1.55 -10.52
C GLY A 7 25.19 1.64 -9.17
N VAL A 8 25.03 2.75 -8.44
CA VAL A 8 25.65 2.95 -7.12
C VAL A 8 25.06 2.01 -6.07
N ILE A 9 23.74 1.78 -6.08
CA ILE A 9 23.07 0.86 -5.15
C ILE A 9 23.50 -0.58 -5.40
N VAL A 10 23.58 -1.02 -6.67
CA VAL A 10 24.04 -2.37 -7.04
C VAL A 10 25.51 -2.56 -6.67
N PHE A 11 26.35 -1.54 -6.86
CA PHE A 11 27.76 -1.57 -6.50
C PHE A 11 27.97 -1.66 -4.97
N LEU A 12 27.21 -0.89 -4.19
CA LEU A 12 27.23 -0.97 -2.71
C LEU A 12 26.70 -2.31 -2.21
N ALA A 13 25.66 -2.86 -2.83
CA ALA A 13 25.13 -4.18 -2.49
C ALA A 13 26.15 -5.29 -2.81
N ALA A 14 26.88 -5.18 -3.93
CA ALA A 14 27.94 -6.11 -4.29
C ALA A 14 29.14 -6.04 -3.33
N ILE A 15 29.56 -4.85 -2.92
CA ILE A 15 30.61 -4.68 -1.91
C ILE A 15 30.16 -5.24 -0.56
N LEU A 16 28.91 -4.99 -0.17
CA LEU A 16 28.35 -5.52 1.06
C LEU A 16 28.29 -7.06 1.03
N ALA A 17 27.86 -7.64 -0.10
CA ALA A 17 27.84 -9.08 -0.31
C ALA A 17 29.25 -9.72 -0.30
N LEU A 18 30.27 -9.00 -0.77
CA LEU A 18 31.67 -9.46 -0.75
C LEU A 18 32.34 -9.27 0.62
N TYR A 19 31.94 -8.24 1.38
CA TYR A 19 32.51 -7.90 2.68
C TYR A 19 31.96 -8.77 3.82
N LEU A 20 30.69 -9.14 3.74
CA LEU A 20 30.05 -10.07 4.67
C LEU A 20 30.22 -11.48 4.10
N GLY A 21 31.29 -12.18 4.50
CA GLY A 21 31.63 -13.51 3.98
C GLY A 21 30.45 -14.51 3.91
N GLU A 22 30.61 -15.56 3.10
CA GLU A 22 29.58 -16.50 2.61
C GLU A 22 28.52 -16.95 3.63
N GLY A 23 28.85 -17.03 4.92
CA GLY A 23 27.92 -17.41 5.99
C GLY A 23 26.84 -16.37 6.36
N LEU A 24 27.03 -15.08 6.08
CA LEU A 24 26.00 -14.05 6.29
C LEU A 24 25.09 -13.92 5.06
N PHE A 25 25.65 -14.07 3.87
CA PHE A 25 24.87 -14.10 2.63
C PHE A 25 23.87 -15.25 2.63
N SER A 26 24.29 -16.47 2.98
CA SER A 26 23.37 -17.62 3.05
C SER A 26 22.23 -17.38 4.04
N ARG A 27 22.50 -16.83 5.24
CA ARG A 27 21.46 -16.52 6.22
C ARG A 27 20.49 -15.44 5.75
N ILE A 28 20.98 -14.43 5.02
CA ILE A 28 20.12 -13.39 4.44
C ILE A 28 19.29 -13.97 3.30
N VAL A 29 19.86 -14.82 2.46
CA VAL A 29 19.15 -15.53 1.38
C VAL A 29 18.09 -16.46 1.95
N ASP A 30 18.39 -17.24 2.99
CA ASP A 30 17.42 -18.11 3.66
C ASP A 30 16.29 -17.30 4.32
N LEU A 31 16.62 -16.16 4.94
CA LEU A 31 15.63 -15.24 5.49
C LEU A 31 14.78 -14.62 4.37
N LEU A 32 15.38 -14.32 3.22
CA LEU A 32 14.68 -13.85 2.03
C LEU A 32 13.74 -14.92 1.51
N ASP A 33 14.20 -16.15 1.31
CA ASP A 33 13.39 -17.25 0.82
C ASP A 33 12.27 -17.62 1.80
N TYR A 34 12.50 -17.50 3.10
CA TYR A 34 11.43 -17.66 4.08
C TYR A 34 10.39 -16.53 3.98
N LEU A 35 10.84 -15.27 3.87
CA LEU A 35 9.95 -14.11 3.78
C LEU A 35 9.17 -14.06 2.45
N PHE A 36 9.87 -14.29 1.34
CA PHE A 36 9.33 -14.24 -0.02
C PHE A 36 8.64 -15.53 -0.42
N GLY A 37 9.11 -16.70 0.03
CA GLY A 37 8.44 -17.99 -0.15
C GLY A 37 7.12 -18.04 0.61
N GLY A 38 7.11 -17.61 1.87
CA GLY A 38 5.87 -17.47 2.64
C GLY A 38 4.88 -16.49 1.98
N LEU A 39 5.38 -15.39 1.41
CA LEU A 39 4.55 -14.45 0.67
C LEU A 39 4.04 -15.04 -0.66
N TYR A 40 4.88 -15.77 -1.39
CA TYR A 40 4.51 -16.47 -2.63
C TYR A 40 3.42 -17.51 -2.36
N ASP A 41 3.61 -18.37 -1.37
CA ASP A 41 2.63 -19.38 -0.97
C ASP A 41 1.33 -18.74 -0.48
N PHE A 42 1.41 -17.66 0.29
CA PHE A 42 0.25 -16.88 0.71
C PHE A 42 -0.50 -16.31 -0.50
N ILE A 43 0.20 -15.71 -1.47
CA ILE A 43 -0.40 -15.15 -2.68
C ILE A 43 -1.05 -16.27 -3.51
N VAL A 44 -0.37 -17.39 -3.71
CA VAL A 44 -0.89 -18.55 -4.47
C VAL A 44 -2.12 -19.14 -3.78
N TYR A 45 -2.07 -19.33 -2.46
CA TYR A 45 -3.19 -19.82 -1.68
C TYR A 45 -4.39 -18.87 -1.76
N TYR A 46 -4.16 -17.57 -1.59
CA TYR A 46 -5.18 -16.56 -1.72
C TYR A 46 -5.81 -16.55 -3.11
N TYR A 47 -4.99 -16.61 -4.17
CA TYR A 47 -5.47 -16.62 -5.55
C TYR A 47 -6.30 -17.87 -5.86
N ARG A 48 -5.88 -19.03 -5.35
CA ARG A 48 -6.62 -20.29 -5.49
C ARG A 48 -7.95 -20.27 -4.74
N ALA A 49 -7.95 -19.75 -3.51
CA ALA A 49 -9.16 -19.56 -2.71
C ALA A 49 -10.14 -18.61 -3.40
N LEU A 50 -9.63 -17.50 -3.95
CA LEU A 50 -10.41 -16.51 -4.69
C LEU A 50 -10.99 -17.10 -5.98
N TYR A 51 -10.18 -17.82 -6.75
CA TYR A 51 -10.61 -18.50 -7.98
C TYR A 51 -11.73 -19.51 -7.71
N ASN A 52 -11.54 -20.38 -6.71
CA ASN A 52 -12.56 -21.35 -6.31
C ASN A 52 -13.84 -20.66 -5.82
N PHE A 53 -13.71 -19.59 -5.02
CA PHE A 53 -14.85 -18.83 -4.54
C PHE A 53 -15.66 -18.17 -5.67
N ILE A 54 -14.98 -17.61 -6.68
CA ILE A 54 -15.61 -16.96 -7.84
C ILE A 54 -16.34 -17.99 -8.70
N ILE A 55 -15.76 -19.17 -8.94
CA ILE A 55 -16.38 -20.22 -9.75
C ILE A 55 -17.55 -20.88 -9.03
N ASP A 56 -17.38 -21.23 -7.75
CA ASP A 56 -18.42 -21.97 -7.02
C ASP A 56 -19.66 -21.10 -6.74
N ASN A 57 -19.48 -19.79 -6.54
CA ASN A 57 -20.57 -18.90 -6.17
C ASN A 57 -20.35 -17.46 -6.69
N PRO A 58 -20.51 -17.22 -8.00
CA PRO A 58 -20.27 -15.91 -8.60
C PRO A 58 -21.16 -14.82 -8.00
N TRP A 59 -22.37 -15.19 -7.52
CA TRP A 59 -23.30 -14.27 -6.89
C TRP A 59 -22.80 -13.69 -5.54
N LYS A 60 -21.93 -14.42 -4.81
CA LYS A 60 -21.33 -13.91 -3.57
C LYS A 60 -20.35 -12.76 -3.83
N LEU A 61 -19.67 -12.78 -4.98
CA LEU A 61 -18.80 -11.68 -5.41
C LEU A 61 -19.61 -10.39 -5.62
N VAL A 62 -20.80 -10.51 -6.23
CA VAL A 62 -21.71 -9.37 -6.46
C VAL A 62 -22.19 -8.78 -5.13
N ILE A 63 -22.54 -9.62 -4.15
CA ILE A 63 -22.94 -9.15 -2.82
C ILE A 63 -21.78 -8.46 -2.10
N ALA A 64 -20.58 -9.05 -2.14
CA ALA A 64 -19.39 -8.44 -1.54
C ALA A 64 -19.09 -7.06 -2.17
N ALA A 65 -19.22 -6.94 -3.49
CA ALA A 65 -19.06 -5.67 -4.19
C ALA A 65 -20.14 -4.64 -3.79
N ILE A 66 -21.41 -5.04 -3.68
CA ILE A 66 -22.50 -4.16 -3.24
C ILE A 66 -22.27 -3.66 -1.82
N ILE A 67 -21.88 -4.55 -0.90
CA ILE A 67 -21.55 -4.20 0.49
C ILE A 67 -20.37 -3.23 0.53
N ALA A 68 -19.31 -3.50 -0.24
CA ALA A 68 -18.15 -2.62 -0.32
C ALA A 68 -18.53 -1.22 -0.83
N VAL A 69 -19.38 -1.12 -1.85
CA VAL A 69 -19.87 0.16 -2.38
C VAL A 69 -20.70 0.91 -1.34
N ILE A 70 -21.63 0.23 -0.66
CA ILE A 70 -22.47 0.83 0.39
C ILE A 70 -21.62 1.33 1.57
N ALA A 71 -20.70 0.48 2.07
CA ALA A 71 -19.80 0.84 3.16
C ALA A 71 -18.91 2.04 2.78
N THR A 72 -18.44 2.07 1.53
CA THR A 72 -17.64 3.18 0.98
C THR A 72 -18.43 4.49 0.96
N ILE A 73 -19.66 4.47 0.44
CA ILE A 73 -20.53 5.67 0.41
C ILE A 73 -20.81 6.18 1.82
N TRP A 74 -21.04 5.28 2.78
CA TRP A 74 -21.31 5.62 4.17
C TRP A 74 -20.10 6.28 4.88
N ILE A 75 -18.89 5.77 4.66
CA ILE A 75 -17.64 6.31 5.22
C ILE A 75 -17.37 7.73 4.71
N VAL A 76 -17.63 7.99 3.43
CA VAL A 76 -17.38 9.31 2.82
C VAL A 76 -18.27 10.40 3.43
N LYS A 77 -19.52 10.06 3.74
CA LYS A 77 -20.51 11.03 4.24
C LYS A 77 -20.27 11.48 5.69
N ARG A 78 -19.42 10.77 6.46
CA ARG A 78 -19.19 11.04 7.90
C ARG A 78 -18.02 11.97 8.24
N GLN A 79 -17.40 12.60 7.26
CA GLN A 79 -16.14 13.29 7.50
C GLN A 79 -16.35 14.75 7.90
N SER A 80 -16.05 15.04 9.17
CA SER A 80 -16.15 16.35 9.83
C SER A 80 -15.33 17.43 9.14
N THR A 81 -15.90 18.63 9.04
CA THR A 81 -15.27 19.87 8.54
C THR A 81 -14.18 20.31 9.53
N VAL A 82 -12.90 20.23 9.15
CA VAL A 82 -11.78 20.67 10.02
C VAL A 82 -11.40 22.09 9.64
N ASN A 83 -11.49 23.01 10.59
CA ASN A 83 -11.10 24.40 10.38
C ASN A 83 -9.57 24.50 10.23
N SER A 84 -9.11 24.89 9.05
CA SER A 84 -7.70 24.86 8.62
C SER A 84 -6.80 25.93 9.27
N ASN A 85 -7.37 26.83 10.06
CA ASN A 85 -6.65 27.93 10.73
C ASN A 85 -6.31 27.65 12.21
N ASP A 86 -6.62 26.47 12.74
CA ASP A 86 -6.28 26.08 14.12
C ASP A 86 -4.88 25.43 14.16
N PRO A 87 -3.93 25.82 15.04
CA PRO A 87 -2.66 25.09 15.22
C PRO A 87 -2.83 23.58 15.49
N ARG A 88 -3.98 23.14 16.01
CA ARG A 88 -4.32 21.70 16.14
C ARG A 88 -4.52 21.02 14.78
N SER A 89 -4.96 21.75 13.77
CA SER A 89 -5.17 21.22 12.42
C SER A 89 -3.85 20.81 11.76
N GLN A 90 -2.75 21.55 11.99
CA GLN A 90 -1.42 21.18 11.49
C GLN A 90 -0.93 19.86 12.11
N VAL A 91 -1.04 19.70 13.44
CA VAL A 91 -0.69 18.43 14.13
C VAL A 91 -1.55 17.27 13.62
N SER A 92 -2.86 17.50 13.38
CA SER A 92 -3.75 16.48 12.83
C SER A 92 -3.33 16.01 11.43
N ASN A 93 -2.78 16.91 10.61
CA ASN A 93 -2.36 16.61 9.25
C ASN A 93 -1.04 15.82 9.21
N VAL A 94 -0.09 16.14 10.10
CA VAL A 94 1.13 15.33 10.29
C VAL A 94 0.76 13.89 10.67
N ASN A 95 -0.16 13.72 11.61
CA ASN A 95 -0.66 12.40 12.02
C ASN A 95 -1.37 11.68 10.88
N ARG A 96 -2.16 12.42 10.07
CA ARG A 96 -2.87 11.87 8.90
C ARG A 96 -1.90 11.30 7.87
N LYS A 97 -0.84 12.03 7.53
CA LYS A 97 0.20 11.56 6.59
C LYS A 97 0.91 10.31 7.11
N ARG A 98 1.31 10.29 8.39
CA ARG A 98 1.93 9.10 9.01
C ARG A 98 1.01 7.89 8.93
N MET A 99 -0.26 8.06 9.25
CA MET A 99 -1.26 6.99 9.15
C MET A 99 -1.40 6.49 7.71
N ALA A 100 -1.40 7.40 6.72
CA ALA A 100 -1.47 7.03 5.30
C ALA A 100 -0.24 6.22 4.84
N ILE A 101 0.96 6.56 5.30
CA ILE A 101 2.19 5.80 5.04
C ILE A 101 2.10 4.40 5.65
N ILE A 102 1.68 4.31 6.92
CA ILE A 102 1.53 3.04 7.64
C ILE A 102 0.49 2.16 6.95
N LEU A 103 -0.67 2.72 6.58
CA LEU A 103 -1.70 1.99 5.84
C LEU A 103 -1.22 1.52 4.47
N ALA A 104 -0.43 2.34 3.76
CA ALA A 104 0.13 1.96 2.47
C ALA A 104 1.15 0.82 2.60
N LEU A 105 1.85 0.70 3.73
CA LEU A 105 2.86 -0.33 3.95
C LEU A 105 2.26 -1.65 4.48
N LEU A 106 1.28 -1.60 5.38
CA LEU A 106 0.64 -2.80 5.94
C LEU A 106 -0.53 -3.33 5.08
N ILE A 107 -1.39 -2.44 4.59
CA ILE A 107 -2.67 -2.78 3.94
C ILE A 107 -2.74 -2.10 2.54
N GLY A 108 -1.59 -1.73 1.96
CA GLY A 108 -1.52 -1.08 0.65
C GLY A 108 -1.93 -1.99 -0.50
N TRP A 109 -1.77 -3.30 -0.33
CA TRP A 109 -2.19 -4.31 -1.30
C TRP A 109 -3.72 -4.37 -1.49
N LEU A 110 -4.50 -3.87 -0.52
CA LEU A 110 -5.95 -3.70 -0.62
C LEU A 110 -6.34 -2.24 -1.00
N GLY A 111 -5.38 -1.31 -1.09
CA GLY A 111 -5.65 0.10 -1.38
C GLY A 111 -6.23 0.90 -0.20
N ALA A 112 -6.12 0.42 1.04
CA ALA A 112 -6.72 1.06 2.22
C ALA A 112 -6.26 2.52 2.43
N HIS A 113 -5.01 2.84 2.09
CA HIS A 113 -4.47 4.21 2.17
C HIS A 113 -5.21 5.19 1.23
N ARG A 114 -5.68 4.73 0.06
CA ARG A 114 -6.45 5.59 -0.86
C ARG A 114 -7.84 5.91 -0.31
N PHE A 115 -8.50 4.95 0.33
CA PHE A 115 -9.76 5.19 1.03
C PHE A 115 -9.58 6.15 2.21
N TYR A 116 -8.49 5.99 2.96
CA TYR A 116 -8.13 6.88 4.05
C TYR A 116 -7.90 8.33 3.58
N LEU A 117 -7.32 8.50 2.38
CA LEU A 117 -7.16 9.80 1.72
C LEU A 117 -8.41 10.29 0.97
N ARG A 118 -9.56 9.62 1.15
CA ARG A 118 -10.84 9.92 0.49
C ARG A 118 -10.82 9.80 -1.03
N GLN A 119 -9.80 9.16 -1.58
CA GLN A 119 -9.67 8.92 -3.02
C GLN A 119 -10.37 7.63 -3.41
N VAL A 120 -11.69 7.61 -3.26
CA VAL A 120 -12.52 6.41 -3.43
C VAL A 120 -12.34 5.76 -4.79
N GLY A 121 -12.31 6.54 -5.87
CA GLY A 121 -12.09 6.00 -7.22
C GLY A 121 -10.77 5.21 -7.33
N TYR A 122 -9.69 5.75 -6.78
CA TYR A 122 -8.39 5.08 -6.75
C TYR A 122 -8.38 3.89 -5.78
N GLY A 123 -9.08 3.96 -4.65
CA GLY A 123 -9.22 2.84 -3.71
C GLY A 123 -9.94 1.65 -4.33
N VAL A 124 -11.06 1.90 -5.02
CA VAL A 124 -11.80 0.85 -5.75
C VAL A 124 -10.96 0.28 -6.89
N LEU A 125 -10.21 1.13 -7.60
CA LEU A 125 -9.27 0.67 -8.62
C LEU A 125 -8.22 -0.27 -8.02
N TYR A 126 -7.65 0.05 -6.85
CA TYR A 126 -6.68 -0.83 -6.18
C TYR A 126 -7.30 -2.16 -5.75
N LEU A 127 -8.55 -2.17 -5.25
CA LEU A 127 -9.24 -3.42 -4.93
C LEU A 127 -9.46 -4.28 -6.18
N ILE A 128 -9.90 -3.69 -7.29
CA ILE A 128 -10.10 -4.44 -8.54
C ILE A 128 -8.76 -4.98 -9.04
N LEU A 129 -7.68 -4.18 -9.03
CA LEU A 129 -6.36 -4.65 -9.42
C LEU A 129 -5.80 -5.69 -8.43
N SER A 130 -6.16 -5.66 -7.14
CA SER A 130 -5.67 -6.65 -6.18
C SER A 130 -6.29 -8.02 -6.43
N LEU A 131 -7.54 -8.06 -6.93
CA LEU A 131 -8.20 -9.28 -7.37
C LEU A 131 -7.59 -9.84 -8.67
N ILE A 132 -7.18 -8.98 -9.60
CA ILE A 132 -6.66 -9.40 -10.91
C ILE A 132 -5.15 -9.72 -10.84
N PHE A 133 -4.38 -8.91 -10.13
CA PHE A 133 -2.92 -9.00 -10.09
C PHE A 133 -2.32 -8.38 -8.81
N ALA A 134 -2.38 -9.15 -7.72
CA ALA A 134 -1.86 -8.78 -6.40
C ALA A 134 -0.40 -8.25 -6.36
N PRO A 135 0.60 -8.87 -7.03
CA PRO A 135 2.00 -8.42 -6.88
C PRO A 135 2.24 -7.00 -7.41
N LEU A 136 1.51 -6.56 -8.43
CA LEU A 136 1.59 -5.19 -8.93
C LEU A 136 1.03 -4.18 -7.93
N VAL A 137 -0.09 -4.50 -7.26
CA VAL A 137 -0.70 -3.59 -6.28
C VAL A 137 0.16 -3.43 -5.03
N VAL A 138 0.82 -4.51 -4.59
CA VAL A 138 1.82 -4.43 -3.51
C VAL A 138 2.94 -3.46 -3.89
N LEU A 139 3.48 -3.58 -5.11
CA LEU A 139 4.56 -2.71 -5.59
C LEU A 139 4.10 -1.24 -5.62
N ILE A 140 2.92 -0.98 -6.17
CA ILE A 140 2.35 0.37 -6.24
C ILE A 140 2.09 0.94 -4.84
N GLY A 141 1.61 0.13 -3.89
CA GLY A 141 1.40 0.53 -2.49
C GLY A 141 2.71 0.95 -1.80
N ILE A 142 3.80 0.20 -2.03
CA ILE A 142 5.14 0.56 -1.53
C ILE A 142 5.64 1.87 -2.18
N PHE A 143 5.47 2.03 -3.49
CA PHE A 143 5.81 3.27 -4.19
C PHE A 143 5.03 4.48 -3.65
N ASP A 144 3.75 4.31 -3.32
CA ASP A 144 2.95 5.34 -2.68
C ASP A 144 3.44 5.67 -1.27
N ALA A 145 3.78 4.67 -0.45
CA ALA A 145 4.32 4.88 0.88
C ALA A 145 5.63 5.69 0.83
N ILE A 146 6.53 5.34 -0.10
CA ILE A 146 7.77 6.06 -0.35
C ILE A 146 7.48 7.50 -0.78
N ARG A 147 6.58 7.69 -1.74
CA ARG A 147 6.17 9.01 -2.21
C ARG A 147 5.62 9.86 -1.06
N PHE A 148 4.77 9.31 -0.21
CA PHE A 148 4.22 10.02 0.94
C PHE A 148 5.29 10.35 1.97
N ALA A 149 6.28 9.47 2.19
CA ALA A 149 7.40 9.72 3.09
C ALA A 149 8.27 10.90 2.62
N PHE A 150 8.53 11.00 1.32
CA PHE A 150 9.33 12.08 0.72
C PHE A 150 8.57 13.39 0.49
N MET A 151 7.23 13.35 0.49
CA MET A 151 6.40 14.53 0.34
C MET A 151 6.43 15.38 1.62
N SER A 152 6.51 16.71 1.52
CA SER A 152 6.39 17.59 2.69
C SER A 152 4.95 17.60 3.24
N ASP A 153 4.74 17.96 4.51
CA ASP A 153 3.40 17.98 5.11
C ASP A 153 2.47 19.00 4.42
N THR A 154 3.04 20.12 3.96
CA THR A 154 2.32 21.14 3.17
C THR A 154 1.93 20.61 1.80
N GLU A 155 2.86 19.99 1.07
CA GLU A 155 2.59 19.39 -0.24
C GLU A 155 1.56 18.27 -0.15
N PHE A 156 1.63 17.45 0.91
CA PHE A 156 0.66 16.40 1.18
C PHE A 156 -0.74 16.97 1.39
N ASN A 157 -0.87 18.04 2.17
CA ASN A 157 -2.17 18.65 2.45
C ASN A 157 -2.74 19.40 1.23
N ILE A 158 -1.89 19.95 0.37
CA ILE A 158 -2.33 20.54 -0.92
C ILE A 158 -2.89 19.45 -1.83
N LYS A 159 -2.22 18.30 -1.90
CA LYS A 159 -2.60 17.20 -2.81
C LYS A 159 -3.72 16.32 -2.28
N TYR A 160 -3.79 16.16 -0.96
CA TYR A 160 -4.79 15.37 -0.24
C TYR A 160 -5.43 16.23 0.85
N PRO A 161 -6.21 17.24 0.47
CA PRO A 161 -6.82 18.15 1.43
C PRO A 161 -7.78 17.40 2.35
N SER A 162 -7.66 17.67 3.65
CA SER A 162 -8.70 17.35 4.61
C SER A 162 -9.97 18.15 4.29
N ALA A 163 -11.16 17.57 4.47
CA ALA A 163 -12.40 18.28 4.10
C ALA A 163 -12.54 19.65 4.78
N SER A 164 -12.87 20.63 3.95
CA SER A 164 -13.47 21.92 4.31
C SER A 164 -14.93 21.74 4.71
#